data_AF-A0A0Q0AS96-F1
#
_entry.id   AF-A0A0Q0AS96-F1
#
_cell.length_a   1.000
_cell.length_b   1.000
_cell.length_c   1.000
_cell.angle_alpha   90.00
_cell.angle_beta   90.00
_cell.angle_gamma   90.00
#
_symmetry.space_group_name_H-M   'P 1'
#
loop_
_entity.id
_entity.type
_entity.pdbx_description
1 polymer ?
#
loop_
_entity_poly.entity_id
_entity_poly.type
_entity_poly.pdbx_seq_one_letter_code
_entity_poly.pdbx_strand_id
1 'polypeptide(L)' 'SKPHCAYLFANRRATRMKVLVHDGIGVWLAARRLNQGRFHWPGVRQGSEVPLDAEQLQALVSEGCSHAPADAAGE' A
#
# COMPACT_ATOMS: atom_id res chain seq x y z
N SER A 1 -23.08 3.62 -4.61
CA SER A 1 -21.88 3.66 -5.46
C SER A 1 -21.13 2.35 -5.26
N LYS A 2 -20.59 1.73 -6.33
CA LYS A 2 -19.73 0.54 -6.15
C LYS A 2 -18.44 0.98 -5.46
N PRO A 3 -17.93 0.23 -4.46
CA PRO A 3 -16.65 0.55 -3.86
C PRO A 3 -15.58 0.58 -4.94
N HIS A 4 -14.69 1.56 -4.87
CA HIS A 4 -13.52 1.63 -5.73
C HIS A 4 -12.62 0.43 -5.40
N CYS A 5 -12.64 -0.59 -6.24
CA CYS A 5 -11.73 -1.71 -6.08
C CYS A 5 -10.34 -1.26 -6.52
N ALA A 6 -9.36 -1.43 -5.65
CA ALA A 6 -7.96 -1.19 -5.94
C ALA A 6 -7.16 -2.48 -5.75
N TYR A 7 -6.28 -2.78 -6.70
CA TYR A 7 -5.36 -3.91 -6.62
C TYR A 7 -3.94 -3.38 -6.48
N LEU A 8 -3.27 -3.76 -5.39
CA LEU A 8 -1.90 -3.36 -5.12
C LEU A 8 -0.95 -4.53 -5.43
N PHE A 9 0.10 -4.21 -6.17
CA PHE A 9 1.16 -5.16 -6.53
C PHE A 9 2.51 -4.61 -6.10
N ALA A 10 3.30 -5.41 -5.40
CA ALA A 10 4.69 -5.12 -5.09
C ALA A 10 5.61 -6.12 -5.81
N ASN A 11 6.74 -5.65 -6.33
CA ASN A 11 7.76 -6.59 -6.84
C ASN A 11 8.41 -7.37 -5.68
N ARG A 12 9.08 -8.49 -5.97
CA ARG A 12 9.72 -9.35 -4.94
C ARG A 12 10.72 -8.60 -4.05
N ARG A 13 11.38 -7.57 -4.58
CA ARG A 13 12.33 -6.72 -3.81
C ARG A 13 11.64 -5.60 -3.02
N ALA A 14 10.32 -5.47 -3.14
CA ALA A 14 9.49 -4.41 -2.56
C ALA A 14 10.02 -2.99 -2.85
N THR A 15 10.65 -2.74 -3.99
CA THR A 15 11.16 -1.42 -4.40
C THR A 15 10.25 -0.70 -5.39
N ARG A 16 9.28 -1.44 -5.96
CA ARG A 16 8.30 -0.92 -6.91
C ARG A 16 6.91 -1.37 -6.46
N MET A 17 5.98 -0.43 -6.48
CA MET A 17 4.56 -0.68 -6.23
C MET A 17 3.72 -0.17 -7.39
N LYS A 18 2.64 -0.88 -7.70
CA LYS A 18 1.62 -0.50 -8.66
C LYS A 18 0.25 -0.60 -8.01
N VAL A 19 -0.62 0.36 -8.29
CA VAL A 19 -2.01 0.41 -7.83
C VAL A 19 -2.93 0.52 -9.04
N LEU A 20 -3.70 -0.52 -9.31
CA LEU A 20 -4.70 -0.53 -10.37
C LEU A 20 -6.06 -0.22 -9.76
N VAL A 21 -6.70 0.87 -10.16
CA VAL A 21 -7.96 1.36 -9.57
C VAL A 21 -9.05 1.41 -10.63
N HIS A 22 -10.24 0.91 -10.28
CA HIS A 22 -11.45 1.07 -11.08
C HIS A 22 -12.40 2.06 -10.38
N ASP A 23 -12.60 3.24 -10.97
CA ASP A 23 -13.33 4.34 -10.33
C ASP A 23 -14.82 4.45 -10.74
N GLY A 24 -15.27 3.59 -11.65
CA GLY A 24 -16.64 3.58 -12.17
C GLY A 24 -16.82 4.37 -13.47
N ILE A 25 -15.86 5.22 -13.84
CA ILE A 25 -15.79 5.88 -15.16
C ILE A 25 -14.74 5.17 -16.02
N GLY A 26 -13.67 4.68 -15.41
CA GLY A 26 -12.63 3.92 -16.09
C GLY A 26 -11.65 3.25 -15.13
N VAL A 27 -10.50 2.89 -15.70
CA VAL A 27 -9.39 2.26 -14.99
C VAL A 27 -8.16 3.15 -15.11
N TRP A 28 -7.48 3.37 -13.99
CA TRP A 28 -6.22 4.09 -13.96
C TRP A 28 -5.16 3.35 -13.13
N LEU A 29 -3.90 3.68 -13.37
CA LEU A 29 -2.74 3.03 -12.76
C LEU A 29 -1.80 4.08 -12.16
N ALA A 30 -1.58 4.01 -10.85
CA ALA A 30 -0.45 4.68 -10.21
C ALA A 30 0.72 3.71 -10.03
N ALA A 31 1.94 4.21 -10.21
CA ALA A 31 3.15 3.42 -9.99
C ALA A 31 4.20 4.26 -9.26
N ARG A 32 4.81 3.68 -8.22
CA ARG A 32 5.89 4.32 -7.45
C ARG A 32 7.11 3.41 -7.40
N ARG A 33 8.29 3.98 -7.65
CA ARG A 33 9.59 3.34 -7.44
C ARG A 33 10.35 4.09 -6.37
N LEU A 34 10.87 3.34 -5.40
CA LEU A 34 11.79 3.89 -4.41
C LEU A 34 13.21 3.84 -5.00
N ASN A 35 13.92 4.96 -4.92
CA ASN A 35 15.33 5.03 -5.29
C ASN A 35 16.22 4.38 -4.22
N GLN A 36 15.80 4.43 -2.96
CA GLN A 36 16.44 3.81 -1.81
C GLN A 36 15.36 3.22 -0.89
N GLY A 37 15.69 2.16 -0.14
CA GLY A 37 14.75 1.49 0.76
C GLY A 37 13.79 0.52 0.07
N ARG A 38 12.75 0.09 0.81
CA ARG A 38 11.70 -0.83 0.35
C ARG A 38 10.36 -0.48 0.98
N PHE A 39 9.27 -0.78 0.28
CA PHE A 39 7.93 -0.79 0.83
C PHE A 39 7.81 -1.90 1.88
N HIS A 40 7.21 -1.56 3.01
CA HIS A 40 6.82 -2.54 4.01
C HIS A 40 5.50 -3.14 3.55
N TRP A 41 5.57 -4.37 3.06
CA TRP A 41 4.40 -5.10 2.59
C TRP A 41 4.02 -6.14 3.65
N PRO A 42 2.74 -6.20 4.10
CA PRO A 42 2.32 -7.22 5.05
C PRO A 42 2.59 -8.60 4.45
N GLY A 43 3.22 -9.48 5.23
CA GLY A 43 3.83 -10.70 4.71
C GLY A 43 2.85 -11.56 3.90
N VAL A 44 3.13 -11.73 2.61
CA VAL A 44 2.38 -12.57 1.64
C VAL A 44 2.24 -14.04 2.10
N ARG A 45 3.01 -14.47 3.11
CA ARG A 45 3.10 -15.86 3.57
C ARG A 45 1.81 -16.41 4.20
N GLN A 46 0.86 -15.57 4.59
CA GLN A 46 -0.35 -16.04 5.26
C GLN A 46 -1.59 -16.10 4.36
N GLY A 47 -1.53 -15.64 3.09
CA GLY A 47 -2.66 -15.73 2.17
C GLY A 47 -3.95 -15.02 2.62
N SER A 48 -3.92 -14.36 3.79
CA SER A 48 -5.05 -13.67 4.39
C SER A 48 -5.17 -12.30 3.75
N GLU A 49 -6.40 -11.95 3.40
CA GLU A 49 -6.80 -10.58 3.18
C GLU A 49 -6.41 -9.77 4.42
N VAL A 50 -5.64 -8.68 4.22
CA VAL A 50 -5.26 -7.76 5.30
C VAL A 50 -6.15 -6.54 5.14
N PRO A 51 -7.13 -6.32 6.03
CA PRO A 51 -7.91 -5.09 5.99
C PRO A 51 -6.98 -3.92 6.28
N LEU A 52 -7.07 -2.88 5.45
CA LEU A 52 -6.40 -1.62 5.70
C LEU A 52 -7.35 -0.69 6.43
N ASP A 53 -6.89 -0.07 7.51
CA ASP A 53 -7.61 1.05 8.11
C ASP A 53 -7.46 2.33 7.28
N ALA A 54 -8.20 3.38 7.65
CA ALA A 54 -8.20 4.64 6.92
C ALA A 54 -6.82 5.33 6.91
N GLU A 55 -6.02 5.19 7.97
CA GLU A 55 -4.71 5.81 8.10
C GLU A 55 -3.68 5.11 7.19
N GLN A 56 -3.70 3.78 7.17
CA GLN A 56 -2.88 2.95 6.30
C GLN A 56 -3.22 3.18 4.82
N LEU A 57 -4.50 3.33 4.49
CA LEU A 57 -4.92 3.69 3.14
C LEU A 57 -4.41 5.09 2.75
N GLN A 58 -4.49 6.07 3.65
CA GLN A 58 -3.98 7.42 3.40
C GLN A 58 -2.47 7.44 3.19
N ALA A 59 -1.70 6.66 3.94
CA ALA A 59 -0.26 6.51 3.74
C ALA A 59 0.14 5.97 2.35
N LEU A 60 -0.75 5.17 1.73
CA LEU A 60 -0.54 4.63 0.38
C LEU A 60 -0.86 5.65 -0.71
N VAL A 61 -1.87 6.50 -0.50
CA VAL A 61 -2.40 7.43 -1.51
C VAL A 61 -1.78 8.82 -1.41
N SER A 62 -1.39 9.24 -0.21
CA SER A 62 -0.77 10.54 0.06
C SER A 62 0.75 10.38 0.18
N GLU A 63 1.53 11.32 -0.35
CA GLU A 63 2.99 11.29 -0.22
C GLU A 63 3.44 11.50 1.24
N GLY A 64 3.55 10.41 2.01
CA GLY A 64 4.32 10.35 3.25
C GLY A 64 3.54 9.92 4.49
N CYS A 65 3.95 8.79 5.08
CA CYS A 65 3.83 8.59 6.53
C CYS A 65 4.83 9.52 7.22
N SER A 66 4.35 10.62 7.80
CA SER A 66 5.14 11.45 8.74
C SER A 66 4.96 11.01 10.20
N HIS A 67 4.51 9.77 10.45
CA HIS A 67 4.43 9.23 11.80
C HIS A 67 4.80 7.74 11.78
N ALA A 68 5.96 7.42 12.34
CA ALA A 68 6.27 6.07 12.76
C ALA A 68 5.52 5.80 14.08
N PRO A 69 4.81 4.68 14.24
CA PRO A 69 4.19 4.36 15.53
C PRO A 69 5.29 4.14 16.58
N ALA A 70 5.09 4.75 17.76
CA ALA A 70 6.07 4.83 18.85
C ALA A 70 6.31 3.51 19.62
N ASP A 71 5.68 2.40 19.24
CA ASP A 71 5.62 1.20 20.10
C ASP A 71 6.56 0.05 19.66
N ALA A 72 7.65 0.36 18.96
CA ALA A 72 8.69 -0.63 18.60
C ALA A 72 9.89 -0.62 19.55
N ALA A 73 9.69 -0.32 20.84
CA ALA A 73 10.70 -0.43 21.88
C ALA A 73 10.14 -1.17 23.11
N GLY A 74 10.52 -2.45 23.24
CA GLY A 74 10.53 -3.17 24.51
C GLY A 74 9.37 -4.14 24.75
N GLU A 75 9.59 -5.41 24.42
CA GLU A 75 9.78 -6.48 25.42
C GLU A 75 10.71 -7.57 24.84
#